data_AF-E9J6W9-F1
#
_entry.id   AF-E9J6W9-F1
#
_cell.length_a   1.000
_cell.length_b   1.000
_cell.length_c   1.000
_cell.angle_alpha   90.00
_cell.angle_beta   90.00
_cell.angle_gamma   90.00
#
_symmetry.space_group_name_H-M   'P 1'
#
loop_
_entity.id
_entity.type
_entity.pdbx_description
1 polymer ?
#
loop_
_entity_poly.entity_id
_entity_poly.type
_entity_poly.pdbx_seq_one_letter_code
_entity_poly.pdbx_strand_id
1 'polypeptide(L)' 'DLPLTVALAFRVGESTVREVVKEVCNILIKILEPLYLSPPTKEDWRICFHGYWKRWNIPNCAGSIDGKHIRLRCPPNS' A
#
# COMPACT_ATOMS: atom_id res chain seq x y z
N ASP A 1 -15.01 -2.56 -2.86
CA ASP A 1 -16.19 -2.94 -3.66
C ASP A 1 -15.78 -3.53 -4.99
N LEU A 2 -16.59 -4.45 -5.53
CA LEU A 2 -16.33 -5.02 -6.85
C LEU A 2 -16.50 -3.91 -7.91
N PRO A 3 -15.67 -3.83 -8.97
CA PRO A 3 -15.81 -2.82 -10.02
C PRO A 3 -17.23 -2.71 -10.60
N LEU A 4 -17.97 -3.83 -10.64
CA LEU A 4 -19.37 -3.89 -11.05
C LEU A 4 -20.31 -3.02 -10.19
N THR A 5 -20.10 -2.95 -8.87
CA THR A 5 -20.94 -2.15 -7.97
C THR A 5 -20.82 -0.66 -8.28
N VAL A 6 -19.59 -0.19 -8.53
CA VAL A 6 -19.32 1.20 -8.92
C VAL A 6 -19.89 1.48 -10.31
N ALA A 7 -19.72 0.54 -11.25
CA ALA A 7 -20.25 0.68 -12.61
C ALA A 7 -21.76 0.88 -12.62
N LEU A 8 -22.50 0.09 -11.83
CA LEU A 8 -23.95 0.22 -11.68
C LEU A 8 -24.37 1.53 -11.02
N ALA A 9 -23.66 1.97 -9.97
CA ALA A 9 -23.97 3.22 -9.26
C ALA A 9 -23.84 4.46 -10.17
N PHE A 10 -22.82 4.47 -11.04
CA PHE A 10 -22.54 5.59 -11.94
C PHE A 10 -23.09 5.40 -13.36
N ARG A 11 -23.77 4.28 -13.64
CA ARG A 11 -24.34 3.92 -14.95
C ARG A 11 -23.31 3.94 -16.09
N VAL A 12 -22.12 3.43 -15.82
CA VAL A 12 -21.01 3.32 -16.77
C VAL A 12 -20.59 1.87 -16.97
N GLY A 13 -19.80 1.58 -18.01
CA GLY A 13 -19.26 0.25 -18.25
C GLY A 13 -18.26 -0.17 -17.16
N GLU A 14 -18.23 -1.45 -16.82
CA GLU A 14 -17.26 -1.98 -15.84
C GLU A 14 -15.81 -1.80 -16.32
N SER A 15 -15.55 -1.90 -17.63
CA SER A 15 -14.26 -1.59 -18.23
C SER A 15 -13.82 -0.16 -17.95
N THR A 16 -14.71 0.81 -18.12
CA THR A 16 -14.47 2.22 -17.82
C THR A 16 -14.12 2.45 -16.36
N VAL A 17 -14.84 1.81 -15.43
CA VAL A 17 -14.50 1.89 -13.99
C VAL A 17 -13.10 1.36 -13.72
N ARG A 18 -12.74 0.22 -14.31
CA ARG A 18 -11.41 -0.39 -14.13
C ARG A 18 -10.30 0.51 -14.66
N GLU A 19 -10.53 1.19 -15.78
CA GLU A 19 -9.60 2.17 -16.34
C GLU A 19 -9.44 3.38 -15.41
N VAL A 20 -10.55 3.97 -14.97
CA VAL A 20 -10.53 5.12 -14.04
C VAL A 20 -9.83 4.77 -12.73
N VAL A 21 -10.08 3.59 -12.16
CA VAL A 21 -9.38 3.16 -10.93
C VAL A 21 -7.86 3.11 -11.14
N LYS A 22 -7.40 2.54 -12.26
CA LYS A 22 -5.96 2.49 -12.58
C LYS A 22 -5.38 3.89 -12.75
N GLU A 23 -6.08 4.76 -13.48
CA GLU A 23 -5.65 6.14 -13.72
C GLU A 23 -5.53 6.92 -12.41
N VAL A 24 -6.56 6.89 -11.56
CA VAL A 24 -6.56 7.58 -10.27
C VAL A 24 -5.44 7.03 -9.36
N CYS A 25 -5.28 5.72 -9.26
CA CYS A 25 -4.18 5.11 -8.50
C CYS A 25 -2.81 5.59 -9.00
N ASN A 26 -2.60 5.65 -10.31
CA ASN A 26 -1.34 6.12 -10.89
C ASN A 26 -1.06 7.59 -10.55
N ILE A 27 -2.08 8.44 -10.63
CA ILE A 27 -1.97 9.87 -10.28
C ILE A 27 -1.67 10.03 -8.78
N LEU A 28 -2.37 9.29 -7.93
CA LEU A 28 -2.13 9.30 -6.49
C LEU A 28 -0.70 8.88 -6.17
N ILE A 29 -0.20 7.81 -6.77
CA ILE A 29 1.20 7.38 -6.61
C ILE A 29 2.13 8.52 -7.05
N LYS A 30 1.96 9.05 -8.25
CA LYS A 30 2.82 10.12 -8.79
C LYS A 30 2.91 11.35 -7.87
N ILE A 31 1.80 11.72 -7.21
CA ILE A 31 1.74 12.90 -6.34
C ILE A 31 2.23 12.58 -4.93
N LEU A 32 1.84 11.43 -4.37
CA LEU A 32 2.07 11.09 -2.96
C LEU A 32 3.41 10.40 -2.73
N GLU A 33 3.93 9.64 -3.69
CA GLU A 33 5.23 8.98 -3.60
C GLU A 33 6.36 9.92 -3.16
N PRO A 34 6.57 11.11 -3.76
CA PRO A 34 7.64 12.00 -3.32
C PRO A 34 7.44 12.58 -1.91
N LEU A 35 6.21 12.58 -1.38
CA LEU A 35 5.87 13.12 -0.05
C LEU A 35 5.94 12.08 1.06
N TYR A 36 5.58 10.82 0.75
CA TYR A 36 5.39 9.76 1.75
C TYR A 36 6.31 8.56 1.56
N LEU A 37 6.87 8.37 0.36
CA LEU A 37 7.75 7.27 0.00
C LEU A 37 9.15 7.77 -0.40
N SER A 38 9.51 8.98 0.06
CA SER A 38 10.87 9.50 -0.12
C SER A 38 11.88 8.51 0.49
N PRO A 39 12.98 8.18 -0.21
CA PRO A 39 14.00 7.31 0.33
C PRO A 39 14.53 7.85 1.68
N PRO A 40 14.54 7.03 2.74
CA PRO A 40 15.04 7.46 4.05
C PRO A 40 16.53 7.81 3.99
N THR A 41 16.89 8.86 4.73
CA THR A 41 18.29 9.30 4.87
C THR A 41 19.06 8.40 5.84
N LYS A 42 20.38 8.54 5.86
CA LYS A 42 21.24 7.83 6.83
C LYS A 42 20.85 8.13 8.28
N GLU A 43 20.39 9.33 8.57
CA GLU A 43 19.95 9.70 9.92
C GLU A 43 18.61 9.07 10.27
N ASP A 44 17.65 9.03 9.33
CA ASP A 44 16.38 8.32 9.53
C ASP A 44 16.62 6.85 9.88
N TRP A 45 17.56 6.20 9.19
CA TRP A 45 17.95 4.83 9.51
C TRP A 45 18.54 4.70 10.92
N ARG A 46 19.42 5.63 11.34
CA ARG A 46 19.99 5.62 12.70
C ARG A 46 18.90 5.76 13.75
N ILE A 47 17.92 6.64 13.53
CA ILE A 47 16.78 6.84 14.42
C ILE A 47 15.95 5.56 14.52
N CYS A 48 15.64 4.92 13.39
CA CYS A 48 14.94 3.63 13.37
C CYS A 48 15.69 2.57 14.19
N PHE A 49 16.96 2.31 13.88
CA PHE A 49 17.77 1.31 14.58
C PHE A 49 17.80 1.55 16.09
N HIS A 50 18.00 2.79 16.52
CA HIS A 50 18.02 3.14 17.94
C HIS A 50 16.64 2.95 18.60
N GLY A 51 15.57 3.34 17.92
CA GLY A 51 14.20 3.18 18.39
C GLY A 51 13.84 1.71 18.63
N TYR A 52 14.17 0.84 17.67
CA TYR A 52 13.91 -0.59 17.80
C TYR A 52 14.74 -1.26 18.89
N TRP A 53 16.02 -0.89 18.99
CA TRP A 53 16.88 -1.35 20.09
C TRP A 53 16.28 -0.96 21.44
N LYS A 54 15.96 0.33 21.64
CA LYS A 54 15.54 0.85 22.95
C LYS A 54 14.21 0.27 23.42
N ARG A 55 13.27 0.02 22.50
CA ARG A 55 11.91 -0.44 22.85
C ARG A 55 11.79 -1.95 22.95
N TRP A 56 12.47 -2.69 22.07
CA TRP A 56 12.27 -4.13 21.91
C TRP A 56 13.56 -4.95 22.00
N ASN A 57 14.71 -4.32 22.24
CA ASN A 57 16.03 -4.96 22.23
C ASN A 57 16.32 -5.68 20.90
N ILE A 58 15.82 -5.13 19.80
CA ILE A 58 16.07 -5.64 18.45
C ILE A 58 17.14 -4.76 17.78
N PRO A 59 18.42 -5.19 17.77
CA PRO A 59 19.49 -4.42 17.16
C PRO A 59 19.35 -4.39 15.64
N ASN A 60 19.82 -3.33 14.99
CA ASN A 60 19.89 -3.20 13.52
C ASN A 60 18.55 -3.42 12.79
N CYS A 61 17.40 -3.19 13.45
CA CYS A 61 16.09 -3.23 12.81
C CYS A 61 15.79 -1.89 12.11
N ALA A 62 15.76 -1.92 10.78
CA ALA A 62 15.57 -0.75 9.95
C ALA A 62 14.11 -0.28 9.92
N GLY A 63 13.18 -1.17 10.25
CA GLY A 63 11.75 -0.95 10.24
C GLY A 63 11.00 -2.27 10.35
N SER A 64 9.68 -2.18 10.50
CA SER A 64 8.77 -3.31 10.49
C SER A 64 7.68 -3.08 9.45
N ILE A 65 7.37 -4.12 8.68
CA ILE A 65 6.22 -4.09 7.78
C ILE A 65 5.05 -4.71 8.53
N ASP A 66 4.02 -3.90 8.80
CA ASP A 66 2.75 -4.45 9.26
C ASP A 66 1.98 -4.99 8.05
N GLY A 67 1.80 -6.30 8.02
CA GLY A 67 1.16 -6.97 6.91
C GLY A 67 -0.34 -6.73 6.91
N LYS A 68 -0.90 -6.25 5.81
CA LYS A 68 -2.35 -6.36 5.61
C LYS A 68 -2.70 -7.84 5.47
N HIS A 69 -3.51 -8.39 6.38
CA HIS A 69 -4.09 -9.73 6.22
C HIS A 69 -5.08 -9.73 5.04
N ILE A 70 -4.59 -10.03 3.84
CA ILE A 70 -5.44 -10.22 2.66
C ILE A 70 -6.03 -11.63 2.75
N ARG A 71 -7.34 -11.74 2.93
CA ARG A 71 -8.04 -13.03 2.86
C ARG A 71 -8.01 -13.53 1.42
N LEU A 72 -7.17 -14.51 1.14
CA LEU A 72 -7.18 -15.23 -0.13
C LEU A 72 -8.31 -16.27 -0.07
N ARG A 73 -9.18 -16.26 -1.08
CA ARG A 73 -10.15 -17.33 -1.28
C ARG A 73 -9.51 -18.37 -2.18
N CYS A 74 -9.47 -19.62 -1.73
CA CYS A 74 -9.01 -20.74 -2.54
C CYS A 74 -9.82 -20.78 -3.86
N PRO A 75 -9.17 -20.90 -5.03
CA PRO A 75 -9.90 -21.12 -6.27
C PRO A 75 -10.67 -22.45 -6.21
N PRO A 76 -11.79 -22.59 -6.96
CA PRO A 76 -12.49 -23.86 -7.05
C PRO A 76 -11.56 -24.98 -7.55
N ASN A 77 -11.61 -26.15 -6.93
CA ASN A 77 -10.85 -27.37 -7.30
C ASN A 77 -9.32 -27.32 -7.07
N SER A 78 -8.86 -26.67 -6.01
CA SER A 78 -7.46 -26.77 -5.58
C SER A 78 -7.19 -27.99 -4.68
#